data_AF-A0A838U4H8-F1
#
_entry.id   AF-A0A838U4H8-F1
#
_cell.length_a   1.000
_cell.length_b   1.000
_cell.length_c   1.000
_cell.angle_alpha   90.00
_cell.angle_beta   90.00
_cell.angle_gamma   90.00
#
_symmetry.space_group_name_H-M   'P 1'
#
loop_
_entity.id
_entity.type
_entity.pdbx_description
1 polymer ?
#
loop_
_entity_poly.entity_id
_entity_poly.type
_entity_poly.pdbx_seq_one_letter_code
_entity_poly.pdbx_strand_id
1 'polypeptide(L)' 'ELMLEEKLYPFIYEKSVFIFFKDENELIHCYEISDKEIKDKILNNPDKILQILEKVNQ' A
#
# COMPACT_ATOMS: atom_id res chain seq x y z
N GLU A 1 14.37 -8.09 -6.36
CA GLU A 1 13.46 -9.25 -6.19
C GLU A 1 12.30 -9.13 -7.17
N LEU A 2 11.65 -10.24 -7.51
CA LEU A 2 10.44 -10.25 -8.35
C LEU A 2 9.20 -10.07 -7.47
N MET A 3 8.23 -9.27 -7.91
CA MET A 3 6.95 -9.13 -7.20
C MET A 3 6.14 -10.42 -7.33
N LEU A 4 5.72 -10.96 -6.19
CA LEU A 4 4.75 -12.06 -6.10
C LEU A 4 3.33 -11.54 -6.36
N GLU A 5 2.55 -12.34 -7.09
CA GLU A 5 1.11 -12.17 -7.24
C GLU A 5 0.39 -12.23 -5.89
N GLU A 6 -0.79 -11.61 -5.82
CA GLU A 6 -1.65 -11.58 -4.63
C GLU A 6 -1.03 -10.87 -3.41
N LYS A 7 0.14 -10.25 -3.56
CA LYS A 7 0.85 -9.55 -2.49
C LYS A 7 0.84 -8.03 -2.72
N LEU A 8 0.58 -7.29 -1.64
CA LEU A 8 0.67 -5.83 -1.63
C LEU A 8 2.09 -5.38 -1.28
N TYR A 9 2.58 -4.39 -2.01
CA TYR A 9 3.89 -3.77 -1.81
C TYR A 9 3.70 -2.28 -1.57
N PRO A 10 3.65 -1.86 -0.30
CA PRO A 10 3.51 -0.46 0.02
C PRO A 10 4.82 0.31 -0.16
N PHE A 11 4.68 1.58 -0.55
CA PHE A 11 5.81 2.48 -0.76
C PHE A 11 5.44 3.90 -0.33
N ILE A 12 6.31 4.54 0.44
CA ILE A 12 6.14 5.94 0.86
C ILE A 12 7.11 6.81 0.07
N TYR A 13 6.60 7.85 -0.55
CA TYR A 13 7.40 8.84 -1.26
C TYR A 13 6.82 10.24 -1.04
N GLU A 14 7.64 11.19 -0.58
CA GLU A 14 7.23 12.59 -0.34
C GLU A 14 5.90 12.76 0.43
N LYS A 15 5.67 11.90 1.45
CA LYS A 15 4.43 11.82 2.26
C LYS A 15 3.20 11.28 1.50
N SER A 16 3.32 10.93 0.23
CA SER A 16 2.36 10.07 -0.44
C SER A 16 2.62 8.60 -0.09
N VAL A 17 1.55 7.83 -0.05
CA VAL A 17 1.59 6.39 0.19
C VAL A 17 1.01 5.69 -1.02
N PHE A 18 1.82 4.84 -1.64
CA PHE A 18 1.46 4.05 -2.80
C PHE A 18 1.37 2.58 -2.41
N ILE A 19 0.48 1.85 -3.07
CA ILE A 19 0.32 0.42 -2.96
C ILE A 19 0.50 -0.16 -4.35
N PHE A 20 1.53 -0.99 -4.50
CA PHE A 20 1.75 -1.76 -5.70
C PHE A 20 1.18 -3.18 -5.53
N PHE A 21 0.55 -3.68 -6.58
CA PHE A 21 -0.01 -5.02 -6.63
C PHE A 21 0.27 -5.62 -8.00
N LYS A 22 0.71 -6.87 -8.02
CA LYS A 22 0.88 -7.62 -9.26
C LYS A 22 -0.30 -8.57 -9.42
N ASP A 23 -1.00 -8.48 -10.55
CA ASP A 23 -2.11 -9.38 -10.87
C ASP A 23 -1.66 -10.64 -11.64
N GLU A 24 -2.62 -11.54 -11.85
CA GLU A 24 -2.49 -12.81 -12.56
C GLU A 24 -2.02 -12.65 -14.02
N ASN A 25 -2.25 -11.48 -14.62
CA ASN A 25 -1.86 -11.16 -15.99
C ASN A 25 -0.46 -10.51 -16.05
N GLU A 26 0.31 -10.60 -14.96
CA GLU A 26 1.63 -9.97 -14.80
C GLU A 26 1.60 -8.43 -14.86
N LEU A 27 0.42 -7.81 -14.70
CA LEU A 27 0.28 -6.36 -14.69
C LEU A 27 0.54 -5.81 -13.29
N ILE A 28 1.31 -4.73 -13.23
CA ILE A 28 1.56 -3.99 -12.00
C ILE A 28 0.56 -2.84 -11.90
N HIS A 29 -0.30 -2.94 -10.90
CA HIS A 29 -1.22 -1.89 -10.50
C HIS A 29 -0.56 -1.00 -9.44
N CYS A 30 -0.88 0.29 -9.48
CA CYS A 30 -0.40 1.28 -8.52
C CYS A 30 -1.59 2.13 -8.05
N TYR A 31 -1.79 2.17 -6.73
CA TYR A 31 -2.84 2.95 -6.10
C TYR A 31 -2.23 3.93 -5.10
N GLU A 32 -2.65 5.19 -5.15
CA GLU A 32 -2.31 6.17 -4.12
C GLU A 32 -3.38 6.23 -3.04
N ILE A 33 -2.98 6.28 -1.78
CA ILE A 33 -3.89 6.51 -0.66
C ILE A 33 -4.22 8.00 -0.58
N SER A 34 -5.44 8.33 -1.01
CA SER A 34 -5.97 9.70 -0.97
C SER A 34 -6.49 10.09 0.42
N ASP A 35 -7.06 9.13 1.17
CA ASP A 35 -7.61 9.36 2.50
C ASP A 35 -6.55 9.90 3.46
N LYS A 36 -6.82 11.09 4.01
CA LYS A 36 -5.88 11.80 4.86
C LYS A 36 -5.67 11.10 6.20
N GLU A 37 -6.72 10.56 6.81
CA GLU A 37 -6.62 9.92 8.12
C GLU A 37 -5.80 8.62 8.03
N ILE A 38 -6.05 7.82 7.00
CA ILE A 38 -5.30 6.59 6.73
C ILE A 38 -3.84 6.92 6.42
N LYS A 39 -3.60 7.91 5.56
CA LYS A 39 -2.26 8.37 5.21
C LYS A 39 -1.50 8.88 6.44
N ASP A 40 -2.11 9.72 7.26
CA ASP A 40 -1.49 10.22 8.49
C ASP A 40 -1.18 9.07 9.47
N LYS A 41 -2.08 8.08 9.61
CA LYS A 41 -1.82 6.87 10.42
C LYS A 41 -0.60 6.09 9.91
N ILE A 42 -0.49 5.93 8.59
CA ILE A 42 0.62 5.24 7.92
C ILE A 42 1.93 6.01 8.08
N LEU A 43 1.94 7.31 7.81
CA LEU A 43 3.16 8.12 7.89
C LEU A 43 3.72 8.17 9.32
N ASN A 44 2.86 8.10 10.32
CA ASN A 44 3.26 8.00 11.72
C ASN A 44 3.69 6.57 12.14
N ASN A 45 3.35 5.54 11.37
CA ASN A 45 3.63 4.13 11.68
C ASN A 45 3.98 3.33 10.40
N PRO A 46 5.07 3.68 9.69
CA PRO A 46 5.38 3.12 8.37
C PRO A 46 5.54 1.59 8.39
N ASP A 47 6.12 1.04 9.46
CA ASP A 47 6.32 -0.41 9.64
C ASP A 47 5.01 -1.21 9.79
N LYS A 48 3.88 -0.51 10.01
CA LYS A 48 2.57 -1.11 10.24
C LYS A 48 1.61 -0.90 9.09
N ILE A 49 2.07 -0.47 7.91
CA ILE A 49 1.19 -0.20 6.76
C ILE A 49 0.19 -1.33 6.51
N LEU A 50 0.66 -2.57 6.34
CA LEU A 50 -0.21 -3.68 5.96
C LEU A 50 -1.32 -3.91 7.00
N GLN A 51 -0.99 -3.81 8.29
CA GLN A 51 -1.96 -3.92 9.38
C GLN A 51 -2.97 -2.77 9.40
N ILE A 52 -2.56 -1.56 9.00
CA ILE A 52 -3.45 -0.40 8.90
C ILE A 52 -4.42 -0.61 7.74
N LEU A 53 -3.93 -1.08 6.59
CA LEU A 53 -4.74 -1.34 5.39
C LEU A 53 -5.74 -2.48 5.60
N GLU A 54 -5.34 -3.57 6.24
CA GLU A 54 -6.21 -4.70 6.55
C GLU A 54 -7.41 -4.28 7.41
N LYS A 55 -7.23 -3.33 8.33
CA LYS A 55 -8.30 -2.81 9.19
C LYS A 55 -9.28 -1.88 8.48
N VAL A 56 -8.89 -1.28 7.35
CA VAL A 56 -9.75 -0.39 6.56
C VAL A 56 -10.70 -1.20 5.67
N ASN A 57 -10.28 -2.39 5.24
CA ASN A 57 -11.08 -3.28 4.39
C ASN A 57 -12.08 -4.18 5.16
N GLN A 58 -12.18 -4.02 6.49
CA GLN A 58 -13.14 -4.71 7.35
C GLN A 58 -14.30 -3.80 7.72
#